data_AF-A0A1S8LEY2-F1
#
_entry.id   AF-A0A1S8LEY2-F1
#
_cell.length_a   1.000
_cell.length_b   1.000
_cell.length_c   1.000
_cell.angle_alpha   90.00
_cell.angle_beta   90.00
_cell.angle_gamma   90.00
#
_symmetry.space_group_name_H-M   'P 1'
#
loop_
_entity.id
_entity.type
_entity.pdbx_description
1 polymer ?
#
loop_
_entity_poly.entity_id
_entity_poly.type
_entity_poly.pdbx_seq_one_letter_code
_entity_poly.pdbx_strand_id
1 'polypeptide(L)'
;MTNPTKSKKEKVKKKQKLRNNEYYNLQDEFDKLYENGLRNYKFRNLMDIITKENNILLAYRNIKRNKGSKTVGTDKQNILKIAEENPYKCQLKNVTF
;
A
#
# COMPACT_ATOMS: atom_id res chain seq x y z
N MET A 1 20.67 43.94 -20.23
CA MET A 1 19.68 42.91 -20.61
C MET A 1 20.07 41.62 -19.92
N THR A 2 19.52 41.33 -18.74
CA THR A 2 19.80 40.08 -17.99
C THR A 2 18.61 39.14 -18.11
N ASN A 3 18.82 37.99 -18.75
CA ASN A 3 17.81 36.94 -18.87
C ASN A 3 17.48 36.36 -17.49
N PRO A 4 16.21 36.24 -17.08
CA PRO A 4 15.86 35.56 -15.85
C PRO A 4 16.18 34.06 -15.99
N THR A 5 17.03 33.57 -15.11
CA THR A 5 17.38 32.16 -14.98
C THR A 5 16.12 31.35 -14.68
N LYS A 6 15.74 30.44 -15.58
CA LYS A 6 14.69 29.43 -15.35
C LYS A 6 15.01 28.69 -14.05
N SER A 7 14.25 28.96 -12.99
CA SER A 7 14.36 28.19 -11.75
C SER A 7 14.05 26.72 -12.06
N LYS A 8 14.96 25.82 -11.69
CA LYS A 8 14.70 24.38 -11.74
C LYS A 8 13.47 24.13 -10.87
N LYS A 9 12.31 23.83 -11.47
CA LYS A 9 11.18 23.25 -10.74
C LYS A 9 11.67 21.97 -10.09
N GLU A 10 11.82 21.96 -8.77
CA GLU A 10 12.10 20.74 -8.02
C GLU A 10 11.02 19.72 -8.36
N LYS A 11 11.42 18.58 -8.93
CA LYS A 11 10.50 17.46 -9.15
C LYS A 11 10.06 16.96 -7.79
N VAL A 12 8.85 17.31 -7.36
CA VAL A 12 8.22 16.77 -6.15
C VAL A 12 8.30 15.24 -6.26
N LYS A 13 9.08 14.61 -5.37
CA LYS A 13 9.20 13.16 -5.35
C LYS A 13 7.83 12.59 -5.03
N LYS A 14 7.28 11.92 -6.03
CA LYS A 14 6.03 11.18 -5.98
C LYS A 14 6.01 10.26 -4.74
N LYS A 15 5.14 10.55 -3.76
CA LYS A 15 4.95 9.69 -2.57
C LYS A 15 4.36 8.34 -3.02
N GLN A 16 5.13 7.25 -2.92
CA GLN A 16 4.69 5.93 -3.39
C GLN A 16 3.59 5.31 -2.51
N LYS A 17 3.61 5.58 -1.20
CA LYS A 17 2.59 5.09 -0.27
C LYS A 17 1.19 5.59 -0.64
N LEU A 18 1.07 6.90 -0.90
CA LEU A 18 -0.19 7.52 -1.32
C LEU A 18 -0.73 6.89 -2.61
N ARG A 19 0.13 6.72 -3.61
CA ARG A 19 -0.18 6.05 -4.88
C ARG A 19 -0.69 4.61 -4.71
N ASN A 20 -0.09 3.88 -3.77
CA ASN A 20 -0.54 2.51 -3.49
C ASN A 20 -1.92 2.52 -2.83
N ASN A 21 -2.19 3.45 -1.90
CA ASN A 21 -3.51 3.59 -1.29
C ASN A 21 -4.58 3.96 -2.33
N GLU A 22 -4.26 4.89 -3.22
CA GLU A 22 -5.12 5.30 -4.36
C GLU A 22 -5.43 4.10 -5.26
N TYR A 23 -4.42 3.31 -5.63
CA TYR A 23 -4.60 2.14 -6.50
C TYR A 23 -5.58 1.11 -5.94
N TYR A 24 -5.64 0.95 -4.61
CA TYR A 24 -6.57 0.02 -3.95
C TYR A 24 -7.83 0.72 -3.41
N ASN A 25 -8.07 2.00 -3.75
CA ASN A 25 -9.20 2.79 -3.26
C ASN A 25 -9.33 2.81 -1.71
N LEU A 26 -8.20 2.88 -0.99
CA LEU A 26 -8.16 2.85 0.48
C LEU A 26 -7.87 4.21 1.13
N GLN A 27 -7.59 5.25 0.34
CA GLN A 27 -7.19 6.55 0.87
C GLN A 27 -8.27 7.15 1.77
N ASP A 28 -9.51 7.25 1.28
CA ASP A 28 -10.64 7.79 2.05
C ASP A 28 -10.98 6.95 3.29
N GLU A 29 -10.79 5.62 3.22
CA GLU A 29 -11.03 4.74 4.36
C GLU A 29 -10.01 4.99 5.47
N PHE A 30 -8.74 5.11 5.12
CA PHE A 30 -7.68 5.41 6.08
C PHE A 30 -7.80 6.82 6.66
N ASP A 31 -8.17 7.81 5.85
CA ASP A 31 -8.37 9.18 6.32
C ASP A 31 -9.54 9.25 7.31
N LYS A 32 -10.65 8.55 7.04
CA LYS A 32 -11.79 8.42 7.99
C LYS A 32 -11.38 7.72 9.29
N LEU A 33 -10.60 6.64 9.21
CA LEU A 33 -10.09 5.96 10.40
C LEU A 33 -9.22 6.89 11.25
N TYR A 34 -8.37 7.69 10.60
CA TYR A 34 -7.51 8.65 11.27
C TYR A 34 -8.33 9.76 11.95
N GLU A 35 -9.26 10.40 11.25
CA GLU A 35 -10.14 11.43 11.81
C GLU A 35 -10.96 10.92 13.00
N ASN A 36 -11.52 9.72 12.89
CA ASN A 36 -12.27 9.09 13.98
C ASN A 36 -11.36 8.76 15.17
N GLY A 37 -10.12 8.33 14.92
CA GLY A 37 -9.12 8.10 15.95
C GLY A 37 -8.78 9.36 16.72
N LEU A 38 -8.61 10.50 16.04
CA LEU A 38 -8.40 11.80 16.67
C LEU A 38 -9.57 12.23 17.57
N ARG A 39 -10.79 11.77 17.28
CA ARG A 39 -12.00 12.05 18.07
C ARG A 39 -12.27 11.01 19.18
N ASN A 40 -11.31 10.12 19.48
CA ASN A 40 -11.47 9.02 20.43
C ASN A 40 -12.69 8.13 20.12
N TYR A 41 -13.02 7.94 18.84
CA TYR A 41 -14.13 7.10 18.42
C TYR A 41 -13.90 5.63 18.82
N LYS A 42 -14.94 4.97 19.34
CA LYS A 42 -14.90 3.54 19.66
C LYS A 42 -15.22 2.70 18.42
N PHE A 43 -14.19 2.15 17.79
CA PHE A 43 -14.35 1.25 16.65
C PHE A 43 -14.97 -0.09 17.08
N ARG A 44 -16.08 -0.48 16.44
CA ARG A 44 -16.77 -1.76 16.70
C ARG A 44 -16.58 -2.80 15.59
N ASN A 45 -16.41 -2.34 14.34
CA ASN A 45 -16.41 -3.20 13.15
C ASN A 45 -15.11 -3.07 12.34
N LEU A 46 -13.96 -2.98 13.03
CA LEU A 46 -12.67 -2.84 12.33
C LEU A 46 -12.32 -4.10 11.53
N MET A 47 -12.81 -5.27 11.94
CA MET A 47 -12.55 -6.54 11.25
C MET A 47 -13.07 -6.56 9.82
N ASP A 48 -14.23 -5.94 9.57
CA ASP A 48 -14.77 -5.80 8.22
C ASP A 48 -13.76 -5.07 7.33
N ILE A 49 -13.19 -3.95 7.81
CA ILE A 49 -12.18 -3.17 7.10
C ILE A 49 -10.87 -3.95 6.93
N ILE A 50 -10.41 -4.64 7.98
CA ILE A 50 -9.17 -5.43 7.95
C ILE A 50 -9.24 -6.52 6.88
N THR A 51 -10.39 -7.20 6.79
CA THR A 51 -10.61 -8.34 5.89
C THR A 51 -11.11 -7.95 4.50
N LYS A 52 -11.36 -6.66 4.23
CA LYS A 52 -11.66 -6.19 2.86
C LYS A 52 -10.58 -6.62 1.89
N GLU A 53 -11.00 -7.09 0.72
CA GLU A 53 -10.10 -7.57 -0.32
C GLU A 53 -9.00 -6.57 -0.68
N ASN A 54 -9.37 -5.30 -0.87
CA ASN A 54 -8.45 -4.21 -1.19
C ASN A 54 -7.37 -4.04 -0.11
N ASN A 55 -7.76 -4.11 1.17
CA ASN A 55 -6.83 -3.98 2.29
C ASN A 55 -5.89 -5.19 2.38
N ILE A 56 -6.40 -6.40 2.14
CA ILE A 56 -5.57 -7.63 2.07
C ILE A 56 -4.57 -7.54 0.90
N LEU A 57 -4.98 -7.02 -0.26
CA LEU A 57 -4.11 -6.84 -1.43
C LEU A 57 -2.98 -5.82 -1.17
N LEU A 58 -3.32 -4.68 -0.56
CA LEU A 58 -2.33 -3.69 -0.16
C LEU A 58 -1.36 -4.26 0.88
N ALA A 59 -1.86 -5.00 1.87
CA ALA A 59 -1.04 -5.67 2.88
C ALA A 59 -0.06 -6.67 2.24
N TYR A 60 -0.55 -7.53 1.34
CA TYR A 60 0.30 -8.47 0.60
C TYR A 60 1.40 -7.75 -0.18
N ARG A 61 1.06 -6.68 -0.92
CA ARG A 61 2.04 -5.85 -1.65
C ARG A 61 3.13 -5.30 -0.73
N ASN A 62 2.74 -4.79 0.44
CA ASN A 62 3.67 -4.22 1.40
C ASN A 62 4.58 -5.29 2.00
N ILE A 63 4.01 -6.42 2.45
CA ILE A 63 4.75 -7.54 3.03
C ILE A 63 5.75 -8.11 2.01
N LYS A 64 5.34 -8.31 0.75
CA LYS A 64 6.20 -8.82 -0.33
C LYS A 64 7.47 -7.99 -0.53
N ARG A 65 7.39 -6.67 -0.30
CA ARG A 65 8.54 -5.75 -0.43
C ARG A 65 9.40 -5.64 0.83
N ASN A 66 8.95 -6.13 1.98
CA ASN A 66 9.75 -6.11 3.20
C ASN A 66 11.01 -6.97 3.05
N LYS A 67 12.12 -6.56 3.69
CA LYS A 67 13.41 -7.27 3.60
C LYS A 67 13.31 -8.76 3.97
N GLY A 68 12.49 -9.09 4.96
CA GLY A 68 12.28 -10.46 5.44
C GLY A 68 11.17 -11.24 4.74
N SER A 69 10.62 -10.75 3.62
CA SER A 69 9.47 -11.39 2.97
C SER A 69 9.75 -12.81 2.45
N LYS A 70 11.02 -13.09 2.14
CA LYS A 70 11.50 -14.40 1.69
C LYS A 70 11.96 -15.30 2.84
N THR A 71 12.04 -14.77 4.07
CA THR A 71 12.38 -15.58 5.25
C THR A 71 11.24 -16.56 5.51
N VAL A 72 11.57 -17.83 5.66
CA VAL A 72 10.59 -18.88 5.93
C VAL A 72 10.09 -18.78 7.37
N GLY A 73 8.78 -18.98 7.55
CA GLY A 73 8.18 -19.14 8.87
C GLY A 73 8.37 -20.55 9.44
N THR A 74 7.81 -20.78 10.62
CA THR A 74 7.77 -22.11 11.27
C THR A 74 7.04 -23.15 10.41
N ASP A 75 6.07 -22.70 9.60
CA ASP A 75 5.32 -23.50 8.63
C ASP A 75 6.09 -23.81 7.34
N LYS A 76 7.36 -23.39 7.27
CA LYS A 76 8.25 -23.51 6.09
C LYS A 76 7.71 -22.80 4.84
N GLN A 77 6.82 -21.83 5.00
CA GLN A 77 6.28 -21.02 3.91
C GLN A 77 6.92 -19.63 3.87
N ASN A 78 6.91 -19.00 2.71
CA ASN A 78 7.32 -17.60 2.53
C ASN A 78 6.37 -16.91 1.54
N ILE A 79 6.61 -15.62 1.28
CA ILE A 79 5.71 -14.82 0.44
C ILE A 79 5.57 -15.30 -1.01
N LEU A 80 6.55 -16.05 -1.52
CA LEU A 80 6.55 -16.56 -2.90
C LEU A 80 5.60 -17.74 -3.04
N LYS A 81 5.61 -18.66 -2.07
CA LYS A 81 4.67 -19.79 -2.03
C LYS A 81 3.21 -19.33 -2.02
N ILE A 82 2.90 -18.30 -1.23
CA ILE A 82 1.57 -17.66 -1.20
C ILE A 82 1.22 -17.05 -2.57
N ALA A 83 2.21 -16.53 -3.32
CA ALA A 83 2.00 -15.97 -4.65
C ALA A 83 1.65 -17.04 -5.70
N GLU A 84 2.23 -18.24 -5.56
CA GLU A 84 2.03 -19.38 -6.45
C GLU A 84 0.64 -20.01 -6.24
N GLU A 85 0.17 -20.09 -4.99
CA GLU A 85 -1.12 -20.68 -4.64
C GLU A 85 -2.34 -19.87 -5.12
N ASN A 86 -2.16 -18.57 -5.42
CA ASN A 86 -3.25 -17.74 -5.95
C ASN A 86 -2.76 -16.75 -7.03
N PRO A 87 -2.64 -17.21 -8.30
CA PRO A 87 -2.14 -16.38 -9.40
C PRO A 87 -3.11 -15.27 -9.83
N TYR A 88 -4.40 -15.36 -9.49
CA TYR A 88 -5.41 -14.35 -9.85
C TYR A 88 -5.36 -13.09 -8.98
N LYS A 89 -4.75 -13.15 -7.78
CA LYS A 89 -4.32 -11.94 -7.04
C LYS A 89 -3.07 -11.28 -7.62
N CYS A 90 -2.37 -11.96 -8.53
CA CYS A 90 -1.17 -11.48 -9.19
C CYS A 90 -1.47 -10.66 -10.46
N GLN A 91 -2.70 -10.15 -10.63
CA GLN A 91 -2.99 -9.02 -11.55
C GLN A 91 -2.33 -7.70 -11.11
N LEU A 92 -1.08 -7.76 -10.60
CA LEU A 92 -0.08 -6.73 -10.82
C LEU A 92 0.38 -6.82 -12.29
N LYS A 93 -0.58 -6.78 -13.23
CA LYS A 93 -0.26 -6.51 -14.64
C LYS A 93 0.11 -5.03 -14.70
N ASN A 94 1.41 -4.79 -14.88
CA ASN A 94 1.99 -3.57 -15.44
C ASN A 94 1.71 -2.26 -14.68
N VAL A 95 2.48 -1.98 -13.64
CA VAL A 95 2.96 -0.60 -13.43
C VAL A 95 4.45 -0.63 -13.16
N THR A 96 5.18 -0.22 -14.20
CA THR A 96 6.61 0.07 -14.31
C THR A 96 7.11 1.05 -13.25
N PHE A 97 8.44 1.00 -13.03
CA PHE A 97 9.28 1.85 -12.19
C PHE A 97 8.92 3.35 -12.17
#